data_AF-A0A3M1CPX2-F1
#
_entry.id   AF-A0A3M1CPX2-F1
#
_cell.length_a   1.000
_cell.length_b   1.000
_cell.length_c   1.000
_cell.angle_alpha   90.00
_cell.angle_beta   90.00
_cell.angle_gamma   90.00
#
_symmetry.space_group_name_H-M   'P 1'
#
loop_
_entity.id
_entity.type
_entity.pdbx_description
1 polymer ?
#
loop_
_entity_poly.entity_id
_entity_poly.type
_entity_poly.pdbx_seq_one_letter_code
_entity_poly.pdbx_strand_id
1 'polypeptide(L)'
;MVLQGQNGLMDTWRSSWRSRGWPAWVLSAFLVAFYVDLYWFDHLDPVAAALGLRNRWFLYGALYCVLMIGGAIRYLRIHGNSRYNRVRIAVNVFVQVVLAFTLPFVMPLFGGTEFYFSYLWPLKYDLLLPDTLGRLPLYMAVYGFVMSLIGAPVLAFFYGKRWYCSWICGCGGLANTFGDPWRHLTSKKTRAWRFEQVAIHAVLVLVTLMTVLMLLKALVGPDHPVLAAAADHGKHWYG
;
A
#
# COMPACT_ATOMS: atom_id res chain seq x y z
N MET A 1 -26.57 24.33 12.21
CA MET A 1 -25.22 23.73 12.06
C MET A 1 -24.81 22.82 13.21
N VAL A 2 -25.18 23.09 14.48
CA VAL A 2 -24.81 22.26 15.66
C VAL A 2 -25.38 20.82 15.61
N LEU A 3 -26.61 20.64 15.13
CA LEU A 3 -27.27 19.33 15.06
C LEU A 3 -26.62 18.36 14.07
N GLN A 4 -26.03 18.87 12.98
CA GLN A 4 -25.39 18.05 11.95
C GLN A 4 -24.09 17.41 12.46
N GLY A 5 -23.35 18.13 13.32
CA GLY A 5 -22.15 17.60 13.99
C GLY A 5 -22.47 16.56 15.06
N GLN A 6 -23.53 16.78 15.85
CA GLN A 6 -23.97 15.82 16.88
C GLN A 6 -24.54 14.53 16.25
N ASN A 7 -25.35 14.63 15.19
CA ASN A 7 -25.91 13.46 14.51
C ASN A 7 -24.82 12.59 13.85
N GLY A 8 -23.78 13.21 13.26
CA GLY A 8 -22.64 12.48 12.68
C GLY A 8 -21.79 11.75 13.72
N LEU A 9 -21.58 12.35 14.90
CA LEU A 9 -20.91 11.68 16.03
C LEU A 9 -21.74 10.49 16.52
N MET A 10 -23.04 10.68 16.73
CA MET A 10 -23.93 9.63 17.24
C MET A 10 -24.08 8.45 16.27
N ASP A 11 -24.14 8.70 14.96
CA ASP A 11 -24.15 7.64 13.93
C ASP A 11 -22.84 6.83 13.91
N THR A 12 -21.71 7.49 14.12
CA THR A 12 -20.39 6.84 14.14
C THR A 12 -20.26 5.83 15.30
N TRP A 13 -20.81 6.15 16.47
CA TRP A 13 -20.69 5.29 17.66
C TRP A 13 -21.84 4.29 17.82
N ARG A 14 -23.03 4.57 17.27
CA ARG A 14 -24.23 3.73 17.48
C ARG A 14 -24.49 2.71 16.38
N SER A 15 -23.91 2.89 15.19
CA SER A 15 -24.09 1.92 14.10
C SER A 15 -23.23 0.67 14.33
N SER A 16 -23.86 -0.51 14.26
CA SER A 16 -23.23 -1.81 14.57
C SER A 16 -22.09 -2.19 13.63
N TRP A 17 -22.07 -1.64 12.41
CA TRP A 17 -21.02 -1.86 11.42
C TRP A 17 -19.82 -0.92 11.55
N ARG A 18 -19.97 0.21 12.27
CA ARG A 18 -18.89 1.16 12.59
C ARG A 18 -18.35 0.99 14.01
N SER A 19 -19.14 0.38 14.89
CA SER A 19 -18.72 -0.08 16.22
C SER A 19 -18.27 -1.55 16.15
N ARG A 20 -17.66 -2.07 17.21
CA ARG A 20 -17.11 -3.45 17.28
C ARG A 20 -18.21 -4.55 17.29
N GLY A 21 -19.36 -4.32 16.66
CA GLY A 21 -20.47 -5.25 16.55
C GLY A 21 -20.25 -6.32 15.47
N TRP A 22 -21.18 -7.29 15.40
CA TRP A 22 -21.05 -8.44 14.50
C TRP A 22 -20.87 -8.09 13.00
N PRO A 23 -21.50 -7.04 12.42
CA PRO A 23 -21.31 -6.74 11.00
C PRO A 23 -19.89 -6.25 10.69
N ALA A 24 -19.24 -5.57 11.65
CA ALA A 24 -17.85 -5.15 11.50
C ALA A 24 -16.89 -6.35 11.47
N TRP A 25 -17.17 -7.39 12.26
CA TRP A 25 -16.39 -8.63 12.24
C TRP A 25 -16.60 -9.44 10.97
N VAL A 26 -17.84 -9.51 10.45
CA VAL A 26 -18.11 -10.14 9.15
C VAL A 26 -17.40 -9.42 8.03
N LEU A 27 -17.45 -8.08 8.00
CA LEU A 27 -16.70 -7.29 7.02
C LEU A 27 -15.18 -7.50 7.16
N SER A 28 -14.66 -7.55 8.38
CA SER A 28 -13.24 -7.82 8.62
C SER A 28 -12.84 -9.21 8.12
N ALA A 29 -13.64 -10.23 8.41
CA ALA A 29 -13.39 -11.60 7.95
C ALA A 29 -13.43 -11.68 6.41
N PHE A 30 -14.41 -11.01 5.79
CA PHE A 30 -14.50 -10.91 4.33
C PHE A 30 -13.27 -10.24 3.72
N LEU A 31 -12.83 -9.10 4.25
CA LEU A 31 -11.63 -8.42 3.76
C LEU A 31 -10.38 -9.28 3.93
N VAL A 32 -10.21 -9.95 5.07
CA VAL A 32 -9.08 -10.87 5.30
C VAL A 32 -9.13 -12.03 4.30
N ALA A 33 -10.28 -12.67 4.13
CA ALA A 33 -10.45 -13.76 3.17
C ALA A 33 -10.15 -13.31 1.74
N PHE A 34 -10.62 -12.13 1.34
CA PHE A 34 -10.31 -11.55 0.03
C PHE A 34 -8.81 -11.34 -0.18
N TYR A 35 -8.07 -10.83 0.82
CA TYR A 35 -6.62 -10.65 0.71
C TYR A 35 -5.85 -11.97 0.72
N VAL A 36 -6.30 -12.95 1.51
CA VAL A 36 -5.73 -14.31 1.50
C VAL A 36 -5.91 -14.93 0.11
N ASP A 37 -7.11 -14.83 -0.46
CA ASP A 37 -7.41 -15.30 -1.82
C ASP A 37 -6.54 -14.59 -2.85
N LEU A 38 -6.48 -13.25 -2.81
CA LEU A 38 -5.69 -12.44 -3.75
C LEU A 38 -4.20 -12.81 -3.82
N TYR A 39 -3.59 -13.15 -2.68
CA TYR A 39 -2.16 -13.42 -2.60
C TYR A 39 -1.79 -14.90 -2.77
N TRP A 40 -2.61 -15.83 -2.26
CA TRP A 40 -2.29 -17.26 -2.24
C TRP A 40 -3.03 -18.11 -3.26
N PHE A 41 -4.10 -17.60 -3.86
CA PHE A 41 -4.96 -18.36 -4.77
C PHE A 41 -5.24 -17.58 -6.07
N ASP A 42 -5.62 -18.31 -7.12
CA ASP A 42 -5.89 -17.73 -8.46
C ASP A 42 -7.40 -17.63 -8.76
N HIS A 43 -8.28 -17.76 -7.75
CA HIS A 43 -9.75 -17.74 -7.94
C HIS A 43 -10.26 -16.40 -8.49
N LEU A 44 -9.52 -15.31 -8.31
CA LEU A 44 -9.88 -13.98 -8.79
C LEU A 44 -9.51 -13.71 -10.26
N ASP A 45 -8.65 -14.53 -10.86
CA ASP A 45 -8.26 -14.37 -12.27
C ASP A 45 -9.42 -14.58 -13.27
N PRO A 46 -10.31 -15.59 -13.13
CA PRO A 46 -11.48 -15.67 -14.02
C PRO A 46 -12.43 -14.48 -13.86
N VAL A 47 -12.55 -13.91 -12.66
CA VAL A 47 -13.35 -12.70 -12.41
C VAL A 47 -12.70 -11.49 -13.09
N ALA A 48 -11.39 -11.36 -13.00
CA ALA A 48 -10.64 -10.31 -13.69
C ALA A 48 -10.81 -10.44 -15.22
N ALA A 49 -10.67 -11.64 -15.77
CA ALA A 49 -10.84 -11.91 -17.19
C ALA A 49 -12.27 -11.60 -17.67
N ALA A 50 -13.29 -11.96 -16.90
CA ALA A 50 -14.69 -11.63 -17.21
C ALA A 50 -14.96 -10.12 -17.25
N LEU A 51 -14.19 -9.33 -16.49
CA LEU A 51 -14.24 -7.86 -16.49
C LEU A 51 -13.30 -7.23 -17.53
N GLY A 52 -12.62 -8.02 -18.36
CA GLY A 52 -11.66 -7.55 -19.37
C GLY A 52 -10.34 -7.05 -18.78
N LEU A 53 -10.00 -7.43 -17.54
CA LEU A 53 -8.77 -7.07 -16.86
C LEU A 53 -7.71 -8.15 -17.07
N ARG A 54 -6.44 -7.75 -17.16
CA ARG A 54 -5.32 -8.65 -17.51
C ARG A 54 -4.95 -9.64 -16.41
N ASN A 55 -5.15 -9.29 -15.14
CA ASN A 55 -4.81 -10.13 -13.99
C ASN A 55 -5.61 -9.69 -12.74
N ARG A 56 -5.59 -10.53 -11.70
CA ARG A 56 -6.17 -10.23 -10.38
C ARG A 56 -5.64 -8.94 -9.72
N TRP A 57 -4.40 -8.51 -10.00
CA TRP A 57 -3.85 -7.26 -9.46
C TRP A 57 -4.53 -6.02 -10.05
N PHE A 58 -4.90 -6.07 -11.33
CA PHE A 58 -5.71 -5.03 -11.97
C PHE A 58 -7.12 -4.99 -11.40
N LEU A 59 -7.71 -6.15 -11.10
CA LEU A 59 -9.00 -6.23 -10.40
C LEU A 59 -8.90 -5.56 -9.02
N TYR A 60 -7.86 -5.89 -8.24
CA TYR A 60 -7.61 -5.24 -6.95
C TYR A 60 -7.45 -3.72 -7.09
N GLY A 61 -6.66 -3.24 -8.05
CA GLY A 61 -6.48 -1.81 -8.29
C GLY A 61 -7.78 -1.11 -8.71
N ALA A 62 -8.61 -1.76 -9.54
CA ALA A 62 -9.91 -1.23 -9.95
C ALA A 62 -10.88 -1.15 -8.76
N LEU A 63 -10.98 -2.20 -7.95
CA LEU A 63 -11.77 -2.22 -6.72
C LEU A 63 -11.31 -1.14 -5.73
N TYR A 64 -9.99 -0.99 -5.57
CA TYR A 64 -9.39 0.06 -4.77
C TYR A 64 -9.84 1.45 -5.25
N CYS A 65 -9.76 1.74 -6.55
CA CYS A 65 -10.20 3.02 -7.12
C CYS A 65 -11.70 3.26 -6.89
N VAL A 66 -12.55 2.26 -7.10
CA VAL A 66 -14.00 2.36 -6.87
C VAL A 66 -14.31 2.68 -5.40
N LEU A 67 -13.72 1.93 -4.46
CA LEU A 67 -13.93 2.16 -3.03
C LEU A 67 -13.39 3.53 -2.59
N MET A 68 -12.22 3.92 -3.10
CA MET A 68 -11.58 5.18 -2.76
C MET A 68 -12.38 6.38 -3.28
N ILE A 69 -12.84 6.35 -4.55
CA ILE A 69 -13.69 7.41 -5.13
C ILE A 69 -15.06 7.44 -4.44
N GLY A 70 -15.70 6.30 -4.23
CA GLY A 70 -16.98 6.22 -3.52
C GLY A 70 -16.88 6.76 -2.09
N GLY A 71 -15.79 6.41 -1.39
CA GLY A 71 -15.44 6.94 -0.08
C GLY A 71 -15.19 8.45 -0.10
N ALA A 72 -14.52 8.96 -1.13
CA ALA A 72 -14.24 10.39 -1.30
C ALA A 72 -15.53 11.20 -1.51
N ILE A 73 -16.44 10.72 -2.36
CA ILE A 73 -17.75 11.34 -2.59
C ILE A 73 -18.53 11.37 -1.28
N ARG A 74 -18.59 10.25 -0.55
CA ARG A 74 -19.25 10.19 0.76
C ARG A 74 -18.62 11.17 1.75
N TYR A 75 -17.29 11.19 1.84
CA TYR A 75 -16.55 12.06 2.75
C TYR A 75 -16.83 13.54 2.45
N LEU A 76 -16.82 13.95 1.18
CA LEU A 76 -17.09 15.33 0.78
C LEU A 76 -18.54 15.74 0.98
N ARG A 77 -19.51 14.82 0.88
CA ARG A 77 -20.91 15.12 1.25
C ARG A 77 -21.08 15.46 2.73
N ILE A 78 -20.26 14.87 3.61
CA ILE A 78 -20.36 15.08 5.06
C ILE A 78 -19.44 16.22 5.53
N HIS A 79 -18.20 16.25 5.03
CA HIS A 79 -17.12 17.12 5.52
C HIS A 79 -16.66 18.18 4.51
N GLY A 80 -17.30 18.29 3.35
CA GLY A 80 -16.92 19.19 2.26
C GLY A 80 -17.20 20.67 2.48
N ASN A 81 -17.80 21.06 3.61
CA ASN A 81 -18.01 22.47 3.94
C ASN A 81 -16.69 23.25 3.98
N SER A 82 -15.64 22.64 4.56
CA SER A 82 -14.30 23.22 4.60
C SER A 82 -13.60 23.15 3.24
N ARG A 83 -13.05 24.29 2.78
CA ARG A 83 -12.21 24.35 1.58
C ARG A 83 -11.00 23.42 1.69
N TYR A 84 -10.43 23.32 2.90
CA TYR A 84 -9.29 22.44 3.17
C TYR A 84 -9.62 20.97 2.88
N ASN A 85 -10.78 20.47 3.33
CA ASN A 85 -11.18 19.08 3.10
C ASN A 85 -11.46 18.79 1.62
N ARG A 86 -12.04 19.75 0.90
CA ARG A 86 -12.25 19.65 -0.55
C ARG A 86 -10.93 19.49 -1.30
N VAL A 87 -9.97 20.38 -1.05
CA VAL A 87 -8.66 20.34 -1.71
C VAL A 87 -7.90 19.07 -1.32
N ARG A 88 -7.85 18.73 -0.02
CA ARG A 88 -7.12 17.56 0.45
C ARG A 88 -7.61 16.26 -0.20
N ILE A 89 -8.92 16.04 -0.26
CA ILE A 89 -9.49 14.82 -0.84
C ILE A 89 -9.38 14.84 -2.36
N ALA A 90 -9.58 15.99 -3.02
CA ALA A 90 -9.42 16.10 -4.47
C ALA A 90 -7.98 15.77 -4.91
N VAL A 91 -6.98 16.34 -4.23
CA VAL A 91 -5.56 16.07 -4.48
C VAL A 91 -5.25 14.59 -4.24
N ASN A 92 -5.73 14.03 -3.13
CA ASN A 92 -5.50 12.63 -2.80
C ASN A 92 -6.10 11.69 -3.87
N VAL A 93 -7.36 11.90 -4.26
CA VAL A 93 -8.00 11.10 -5.32
C VAL A 93 -7.26 11.26 -6.65
N PHE A 94 -6.88 12.48 -7.02
CA PHE A 94 -6.14 12.76 -8.24
C PHE A 94 -4.80 12.01 -8.29
N VAL A 95 -3.98 12.14 -7.25
CA VAL A 95 -2.68 11.46 -7.16
C VAL A 95 -2.86 9.94 -7.23
N GLN A 96 -3.84 9.39 -6.51
CA GLN A 96 -4.07 7.95 -6.47
C GLN A 96 -4.57 7.39 -7.81
N VAL A 97 -5.55 8.04 -8.44
CA VAL A 97 -6.09 7.56 -9.72
C VAL A 97 -5.08 7.77 -10.83
N VAL A 98 -4.50 8.97 -10.96
CA VAL A 98 -3.64 9.30 -12.10
C VAL A 98 -2.25 8.68 -11.94
N LEU A 99 -1.59 8.86 -10.81
CA LEU A 99 -0.19 8.45 -10.63
C LEU A 99 -0.05 7.03 -10.09
N ALA A 100 -0.93 6.59 -9.19
CA ALA A 100 -0.79 5.27 -8.58
C ALA A 100 -1.48 4.14 -9.38
N PHE A 101 -2.60 4.42 -10.07
CA PHE A 101 -3.35 3.41 -10.83
C PHE A 101 -3.18 3.54 -12.34
N THR A 102 -3.45 4.71 -12.93
CA THR A 102 -3.42 4.89 -14.39
C THR A 102 -2.01 4.77 -14.95
N LEU A 103 -1.01 5.35 -14.29
CA LEU A 103 0.37 5.34 -14.81
C LEU A 103 0.91 3.90 -15.00
N PRO A 104 0.88 2.99 -14.01
CA PRO A 104 1.32 1.60 -14.22
C PRO A 104 0.48 0.84 -15.25
N PHE A 105 -0.81 1.20 -15.43
CA PHE A 105 -1.70 0.56 -16.40
C PHE A 105 -1.37 0.95 -17.85
N VAL A 106 -0.99 2.21 -18.05
CA VAL A 106 -0.77 2.79 -19.36
C VAL A 106 0.65 2.54 -19.87
N MET A 107 1.65 2.40 -18.99
CA MET A 107 3.05 2.14 -19.40
C MET A 107 3.22 0.92 -20.32
N PRO A 108 2.59 -0.24 -20.08
CA PRO A 108 2.67 -1.39 -20.98
C PRO A 108 2.07 -1.16 -22.36
N LEU A 109 1.06 -0.28 -22.47
CA LEU A 109 0.45 0.05 -23.76
C LEU A 109 1.43 0.77 -24.68
N PHE A 110 2.42 1.46 -24.10
CA PHE A 110 3.50 2.13 -24.83
C PHE A 110 4.77 1.26 -24.96
N GLY A 111 4.68 -0.04 -24.66
CA GLY A 111 5.82 -0.97 -24.70
C GLY A 111 6.78 -0.86 -23.52
N GLY A 112 6.41 -0.13 -22.46
CA GLY A 112 7.18 -0.04 -21.21
C GLY A 112 6.92 -1.22 -20.26
N THR A 113 7.79 -1.40 -19.28
CA THR A 113 7.55 -2.36 -18.19
C THR A 113 6.57 -1.79 -17.15
N GLU A 114 5.80 -2.67 -16.50
CA GLU A 114 4.92 -2.27 -15.39
C GLU A 114 5.77 -1.83 -14.20
N PHE A 115 5.65 -0.56 -13.81
CA PHE A 115 6.42 -0.02 -12.69
C PHE A 115 5.59 0.94 -11.83
N TYR A 116 5.61 0.70 -10.52
CA TYR A 116 4.92 1.52 -9.53
C TYR A 116 5.91 2.46 -8.86
N PHE A 117 5.93 3.72 -9.29
CA PHE A 117 6.80 4.76 -8.72
C PHE A 117 6.50 5.08 -7.25
N SER A 118 5.30 4.75 -6.78
CA SER A 118 4.90 4.92 -5.39
C SER A 118 5.44 3.82 -4.45
N TYR A 119 5.90 2.68 -4.97
CA TYR A 119 6.40 1.58 -4.15
C TYR A 119 7.91 1.65 -4.01
N LEU A 120 8.36 1.93 -2.79
CA LEU A 120 9.75 2.14 -2.44
C LEU A 120 10.20 1.09 -1.41
N TRP A 121 11.48 0.80 -1.37
CA TRP A 121 12.06 -0.01 -0.29
C TRP A 121 12.01 0.78 1.03
N PRO A 122 11.70 0.16 2.19
CA PRO A 122 11.59 -1.27 2.46
C PRO A 122 10.18 -1.85 2.26
N LEU A 123 9.18 -1.04 1.89
CA LEU A 123 7.81 -1.53 1.70
C LEU A 123 7.71 -2.50 0.53
N LYS A 124 8.41 -2.19 -0.57
CA LYS A 124 8.62 -3.07 -1.71
C LYS A 124 10.04 -3.63 -1.67
N TYR A 125 10.21 -4.74 -0.97
CA TYR A 125 11.54 -5.32 -0.69
C TYR A 125 12.25 -5.79 -1.96
N ASP A 126 11.51 -6.29 -2.95
CA ASP A 126 12.02 -6.86 -4.20
C ASP A 126 12.63 -5.81 -5.13
N LEU A 127 12.34 -4.53 -4.92
CA LEU A 127 12.77 -3.44 -5.82
C LEU A 127 14.29 -3.28 -5.88
N LEU A 128 14.99 -3.42 -4.76
CA LEU A 128 16.45 -3.27 -4.69
C LEU A 128 17.21 -4.58 -4.93
N LEU A 129 16.49 -5.68 -5.22
CA LEU A 129 17.14 -6.94 -5.50
C LEU A 129 17.88 -6.88 -6.85
N PRO A 130 19.09 -7.44 -6.95
CA PRO A 130 19.85 -7.47 -8.19
C PRO A 130 19.05 -8.03 -9.39
N ASP A 131 18.25 -9.08 -9.14
CA ASP A 131 17.40 -9.70 -10.16
C ASP A 131 16.34 -8.74 -10.72
N THR A 132 15.75 -7.90 -9.86
CA THR A 132 14.71 -6.95 -10.26
C THR A 132 15.31 -5.73 -10.94
N LEU A 133 16.40 -5.19 -10.39
CA LEU A 133 17.11 -4.05 -10.98
C LEU A 133 17.65 -4.39 -12.37
N GLY A 134 18.12 -5.62 -12.58
CA GLY A 134 18.62 -6.09 -13.88
C GLY A 134 17.53 -6.25 -14.95
N ARG A 135 16.26 -6.41 -14.58
CA ARG A 135 15.13 -6.51 -15.53
C ARG A 135 14.53 -5.16 -15.89
N LEU A 136 14.78 -4.13 -15.09
CA LEU A 136 14.20 -2.81 -15.27
C LEU A 136 15.06 -1.95 -16.20
N PRO A 137 14.44 -1.07 -17.00
CA PRO A 137 15.18 -0.02 -17.70
C PRO A 137 16.03 0.81 -16.73
N LEU A 138 17.23 1.19 -17.15
CA LEU A 138 18.22 1.88 -16.29
C LEU A 138 17.64 3.08 -15.54
N TYR A 139 16.84 3.91 -16.21
CA TYR A 139 16.24 5.09 -15.60
C TYR A 139 15.25 4.75 -14.47
N MET A 140 14.50 3.65 -14.59
CA MET A 140 13.59 3.19 -13.53
C MET A 140 14.36 2.57 -12.37
N ALA A 141 15.41 1.80 -12.67
CA ALA A 141 16.28 1.20 -11.66
C ALA A 141 16.98 2.29 -10.83
N VAL A 142 17.55 3.31 -11.49
CA VAL A 142 18.19 4.46 -10.82
C VAL A 142 17.16 5.23 -10.00
N TYR A 143 15.96 5.49 -10.53
CA TYR A 143 14.89 6.12 -9.76
C TYR A 143 14.55 5.30 -8.50
N GLY A 144 14.30 4.00 -8.65
CA GLY A 144 13.93 3.12 -7.54
C GLY A 144 15.01 3.08 -6.46
N PHE A 145 16.28 3.03 -6.85
CA PHE A 145 17.43 3.06 -5.95
C PHE A 145 17.56 4.40 -5.22
N VAL A 146 17.64 5.50 -5.97
CA VAL A 146 17.83 6.85 -5.41
C VAL A 146 16.64 7.27 -4.56
N MET A 147 15.42 7.03 -5.03
CA MET A 147 14.22 7.40 -4.28
C MET A 147 14.05 6.55 -3.01
N SER A 148 14.45 5.28 -3.02
CA SER A 148 14.34 4.44 -1.82
C SER A 148 15.40 4.76 -0.76
N LEU A 149 16.66 4.94 -1.15
CA LEU A 149 17.77 5.12 -0.20
C LEU A 149 18.06 6.57 0.17
N ILE A 150 17.74 7.51 -0.71
CA ILE A 150 18.02 8.94 -0.51
C ILE A 150 16.72 9.72 -0.42
N GLY A 151 15.88 9.67 -1.45
CA GLY A 151 14.67 10.49 -1.56
C GLY A 151 13.71 10.30 -0.39
N ALA A 152 13.32 9.05 -0.11
CA ALA A 152 12.38 8.73 0.95
C ALA A 152 12.90 9.07 2.36
N PRO A 153 14.14 8.73 2.74
CA PRO A 153 14.72 9.17 4.02
C PRO A 153 14.83 10.69 4.15
N VAL A 154 15.27 11.40 3.10
CA VAL A 154 15.37 12.87 3.11
C VAL A 154 13.99 13.50 3.28
N LEU A 155 13.00 13.06 2.52
CA LEU A 155 11.62 13.56 2.67
C LEU A 155 11.02 13.18 4.02
N ALA A 156 11.33 12.00 4.55
CA ALA A 156 10.89 11.57 5.87
C ALA A 156 11.54 12.41 6.99
N PHE A 157 12.78 12.83 6.82
CA PHE A 157 13.47 13.71 7.77
C PHE A 157 12.82 15.09 7.82
N PHE A 158 12.52 15.70 6.67
CA PHE A 158 11.93 17.06 6.63
C PHE A 158 10.42 17.09 6.89
N TYR A 159 9.67 16.14 6.33
CA TYR A 159 8.19 16.17 6.33
C TYR A 159 7.55 15.07 7.21
N GLY A 160 8.37 14.22 7.84
CA GLY A 160 7.90 13.07 8.60
C GLY A 160 7.15 12.06 7.73
N LYS A 161 6.41 11.13 8.36
CA LYS A 161 5.66 10.10 7.63
C LYS A 161 4.50 10.61 6.74
N ARG A 162 4.19 11.91 6.79
CA ARG A 162 3.00 12.47 6.13
C ARG A 162 3.18 12.64 4.63
N TRP A 163 4.40 12.88 4.14
CA TRP A 163 4.65 13.04 2.70
C TRP A 163 4.20 11.78 1.94
N TYR A 164 4.55 10.60 2.46
CA TYR A 164 4.19 9.33 1.85
C TYR A 164 2.73 8.95 2.19
N CYS A 165 2.39 8.85 3.47
CA CYS A 165 1.10 8.31 3.91
C CYS A 165 -0.10 9.22 3.64
N SER A 166 0.08 10.48 3.26
CA SER A 166 -1.07 11.38 2.99
C SER A 166 -1.29 11.69 1.51
N TRP A 167 -0.33 11.37 0.63
CA TRP A 167 -0.36 11.74 -0.78
C TRP A 167 -0.09 10.54 -1.69
N ILE A 168 1.02 9.84 -1.45
CA ILE A 168 1.57 8.85 -2.38
C ILE A 168 1.07 7.44 -2.07
N CYS A 169 1.00 7.09 -0.78
CA CYS A 169 0.63 5.75 -0.34
C CYS A 169 -0.86 5.46 -0.56
N GLY A 170 -1.17 4.37 -1.26
CA GLY A 170 -2.55 3.95 -1.49
C GLY A 170 -3.32 3.63 -0.21
N CYS A 171 -2.67 3.03 0.79
CA CYS A 171 -3.30 2.78 2.08
C CYS A 171 -3.76 4.09 2.75
N GLY A 172 -2.99 5.16 2.61
CA GLY A 172 -3.34 6.50 3.07
C GLY A 172 -4.50 7.11 2.29
N GLY A 173 -4.49 6.90 0.97
CA GLY A 173 -5.57 7.25 0.04
C GLY A 173 -6.92 6.75 0.53
N LEU A 174 -7.02 5.43 0.70
CA LEU A 174 -8.24 4.74 1.13
C LEU A 174 -8.61 5.04 2.59
N ALA A 175 -7.63 5.19 3.49
CA ALA A 175 -7.88 5.52 4.89
C ALA A 175 -8.46 6.93 5.08
N ASN A 176 -8.11 7.89 4.22
CA ASN A 176 -8.65 9.25 4.25
C ASN A 176 -10.01 9.39 3.56
N THR A 177 -10.47 8.35 2.85
CA THR A 177 -11.75 8.35 2.11
C THR A 177 -12.69 7.30 2.68
N PHE A 178 -12.59 6.04 2.23
CA PHE A 178 -13.47 4.95 2.63
C PHE A 178 -13.26 4.52 4.08
N GLY A 179 -12.03 4.55 4.58
CA GLY A 179 -11.65 4.06 5.92
C GLY A 179 -12.01 5.00 7.09
N ASP A 180 -12.41 6.24 6.81
CA ASP A 180 -12.70 7.26 7.83
C ASP A 180 -13.68 6.81 8.94
N PRO A 181 -14.78 6.08 8.64
CA PRO A 181 -15.74 5.62 9.64
C PRO A 181 -15.14 4.78 10.78
N TRP A 182 -14.13 3.96 10.50
CA TRP A 182 -13.55 3.02 11.47
C TRP A 182 -12.31 3.56 12.18
N ARG A 183 -11.87 4.79 11.85
CA ARG A 183 -10.62 5.38 12.38
C ARG A 183 -10.57 5.41 13.91
N HIS A 184 -11.72 5.64 14.53
CA HIS A 184 -11.89 5.70 15.98
C HIS A 184 -11.69 4.35 16.69
N LEU A 185 -11.79 3.21 15.99
CA LEU A 185 -11.61 1.87 16.56
C LEU A 185 -10.14 1.51 16.85
N THR A 186 -9.21 2.31 16.31
CA THR A 186 -7.77 2.13 16.49
C THR A 186 -7.40 2.29 17.97
N SER A 187 -6.84 1.23 18.56
CA SER A 187 -6.38 1.25 19.95
C SER A 187 -5.28 2.29 20.14
N LYS A 188 -5.41 3.14 21.18
CA LYS A 188 -4.37 4.08 21.60
C LYS A 188 -3.59 3.60 22.83
N LYS A 189 -3.79 2.34 23.22
CA LYS A 189 -3.11 1.75 24.39
C LYS A 189 -1.61 1.63 24.11
N THR A 190 -0.78 1.91 25.12
CA THR A 190 0.68 1.79 25.03
C THR A 190 1.14 0.38 24.61
N ARG A 191 0.41 -0.66 25.01
CA ARG A 191 0.68 -2.05 24.60
C ARG A 191 0.58 -2.24 23.08
N ALA A 192 -0.46 -1.67 22.46
CA ALA A 192 -0.64 -1.76 21.01
C ALA A 192 0.47 -0.99 20.27
N TRP A 193 0.83 0.19 20.76
CA TRP A 193 1.93 0.98 20.20
C TRP A 193 3.29 0.27 20.30
N ARG A 194 3.61 -0.34 21.45
CA ARG A 194 4.85 -1.14 21.61
C ARG A 194 4.88 -2.32 20.64
N PHE A 195 3.75 -3.01 20.47
CA PHE A 195 3.63 -4.09 19.50
C PHE A 195 3.86 -3.59 18.05
N GLU A 196 3.23 -2.48 17.65
CA GLU A 196 3.44 -1.87 16.32
C GLU A 196 4.91 -1.53 16.09
N GLN A 197 5.59 -0.95 17.09
CA GLN A 197 7.01 -0.66 16.96
C GLN A 197 7.85 -1.92 16.77
N VAL A 198 7.68 -2.93 17.63
CA VAL A 198 8.45 -4.18 17.52
C VAL A 198 8.20 -4.87 16.18
N ALA A 199 6.94 -4.94 15.74
CA ALA A 199 6.58 -5.55 14.45
C ALA A 199 7.25 -4.83 13.26
N ILE A 200 7.18 -3.49 13.22
CA ILE A 200 7.78 -2.71 12.12
C ILE A 200 9.30 -2.87 12.10
N HIS A 201 9.97 -2.79 13.26
CA HIS A 201 11.44 -2.91 13.31
C HIS A 201 11.90 -4.34 13.01
N ALA A 202 11.17 -5.37 13.45
CA ALA A 202 11.47 -6.75 13.12
C ALA A 202 11.40 -7.00 11.61
N VAL A 203 10.31 -6.55 10.96
CA VAL A 203 10.16 -6.65 9.50
C VAL A 203 11.25 -5.85 8.78
N LEU A 204 11.59 -4.65 9.26
CA LEU A 204 12.66 -3.84 8.68
C LEU A 204 14.00 -4.56 8.72
N VAL A 205 14.41 -5.08 9.88
CA VAL A 205 15.66 -5.84 10.04
C VAL A 205 15.68 -7.03 9.09
N LEU A 206 14.57 -7.78 9.02
CA LEU A 206 14.43 -8.95 8.18
C LEU A 206 14.58 -8.61 6.68
N VAL A 207 13.91 -7.55 6.21
CA VAL A 207 14.03 -7.05 4.83
C VAL A 207 15.44 -6.54 4.53
N THR A 208 16.08 -5.84 5.47
CA THR A 208 17.46 -5.37 5.31
C THR A 208 18.44 -6.54 5.20
N LEU A 209 18.33 -7.55 6.07
CA LEU A 209 19.17 -8.75 6.01
C LEU A 209 19.00 -9.49 4.69
N MET A 210 17.76 -9.64 4.22
CA MET A 210 17.46 -10.28 2.94
C MET A 210 18.07 -9.49 1.75
N THR A 211 17.95 -8.16 1.76
CA THR A 211 18.52 -7.29 0.73
C THR A 211 20.06 -7.39 0.70
N VAL A 212 20.71 -7.39 1.87
CA VAL A 212 22.17 -7.54 1.99
C VAL A 212 22.62 -8.92 1.54
N LEU A 213 21.91 -9.99 1.94
CA LEU A 213 22.23 -11.36 1.54
C LEU A 213 22.17 -11.53 0.01
N MET A 214 21.15 -10.97 -0.63
CA MET A 214 20.99 -10.98 -2.10
C MET A 214 22.08 -10.16 -2.80
N LEU A 215 22.48 -9.03 -2.22
CA LEU A 215 23.59 -8.24 -2.74
C LEU A 215 24.92 -9.00 -2.63
N LEU A 216 25.19 -9.65 -1.50
CA LEU A 216 26.38 -10.48 -1.31
C LEU A 216 26.43 -11.64 -2.30
N LYS A 217 25.29 -12.30 -2.58
CA LYS A 217 25.18 -13.29 -3.64
C LYS A 217 25.59 -12.71 -4.99
N ALA A 218 25.10 -11.52 -5.35
CA ALA A 218 25.44 -10.92 -6.64
C ALA A 218 26.93 -10.52 -6.77
N LEU A 219 27.57 -10.13 -5.66
CA LEU A 219 28.96 -9.68 -5.67
C LEU A 219 30.00 -10.81 -5.51
N VAL A 220 29.71 -11.81 -4.67
CA VAL A 220 30.67 -12.86 -4.24
C VAL A 220 30.15 -14.28 -4.51
N GLY A 221 28.89 -14.42 -4.91
CA GLY A 221 28.28 -15.72 -5.23
C GLY A 221 28.98 -16.53 -6.32
N PRO A 222 29.64 -15.93 -7.34
CA PRO A 222 30.44 -16.69 -8.31
C PRO A 222 31.59 -17.49 -7.68
N ASP A 223 32.17 -16.99 -6.59
CA ASP A 223 33.33 -17.60 -5.92
C ASP A 223 32.92 -18.51 -4.73
N HIS A 224 31.67 -18.40 -4.27
CA HIS A 224 31.18 -19.11 -3.07
C HIS A 224 29.80 -19.76 -3.31
N PRO A 225 29.75 -21.00 -3.82
CA PRO A 225 28.49 -21.68 -4.15
C PRO A 225 27.60 -21.99 -2.94
N VAL A 226 28.20 -22.19 -1.75
CA VAL A 226 27.46 -22.42 -0.50
C VAL A 226 26.67 -21.17 -0.08
N LEU A 227 27.26 -19.98 -0.26
CA LEU A 227 26.60 -18.70 0.03
C LEU A 227 25.46 -18.44 -0.97
N ALA A 228 25.67 -18.74 -2.25
CA ALA A 228 24.64 -18.61 -3.27
C ALA A 228 23.44 -19.53 -2.99
N ALA A 229 23.67 -20.80 -2.61
CA ALA A 229 22.61 -21.73 -2.24
C ALA A 229 21.84 -21.29 -0.99
N ALA A 230 22.53 -20.80 0.04
CA ALA A 230 21.89 -20.26 1.24
C ALA A 230 21.05 -19.01 0.95
N ALA A 231 21.55 -18.14 0.07
CA ALA A 231 20.84 -16.96 -0.40
C ALA A 231 19.56 -17.35 -1.17
N ASP A 232 19.64 -18.30 -2.09
CA ASP A 232 18.48 -18.77 -2.86
C ASP A 232 17.42 -19.44 -1.99
N HIS A 233 17.84 -20.24 -1.01
CA HIS A 233 16.92 -20.81 -0.03
C HIS A 233 16.27 -19.70 0.81
N GLY A 234 17.03 -18.72 1.29
CA GLY A 234 16.50 -17.58 2.03
C GLY A 234 15.48 -16.76 1.23
N LYS A 235 15.70 -16.59 -0.07
CA LYS A 235 14.77 -15.91 -0.98
C LYS A 235 13.44 -16.66 -1.09
N HIS A 236 13.47 -17.98 -1.32
CA HIS A 236 12.25 -18.80 -1.44
C HIS A 236 11.32 -18.70 -0.22
N TRP A 237 11.87 -18.57 0.99
CA TRP A 237 11.05 -18.41 2.21
C TRP A 237 10.40 -17.02 2.33
N TYR A 238 11.00 -16.02 1.69
CA TYR A 238 10.54 -14.63 1.74
C TYR A 238 9.64 -14.24 0.56
N GLY A 239 9.75 -14.97 -0.56
CA GLY A 239 9.05 -14.75 -1.82
C GLY A 239 9.83 -15.29 -3.01
#